data_AF-A0A3D4AAF7-F1
#
_entry.id   AF-A0A3D4AAF7-F1
#
_cell.length_a   1.000
_cell.length_b   1.000
_cell.length_c   1.000
_cell.angle_alpha   90.00
_cell.angle_beta   90.00
_cell.angle_gamma   90.00
#
_symmetry.space_group_name_H-M   'P 1'
#
loop_
_entity.id
_entity.type
_entity.pdbx_description
1 polymer ?
#
loop_
_entity_poly.entity_id
_entity_poly.type
_entity_poly.pdbx_seq_one_letter_code
_entity_poly.pdbx_strand_id
1 'polypeptide(L)'
;MKRMIRRFAIALLVISGLALSPLCRAAFAAEPEVVDGIAAVVNGDVITYSEVRSVSAPREKLLRSQYAGDELVNKIKETRQAALQDLIDRQLIIQAFKKESYQIPDHFVDERLHEII
;
A
#
# COMPACT_ATOMS: atom_id res chain seq x y z
N MET A 1 14.06 -6.31 66.04
CA MET A 1 14.93 -5.83 64.93
C MET A 1 14.71 -6.58 63.59
N LYS A 2 14.55 -7.91 63.55
CA LYS A 2 14.33 -8.70 62.30
C LYS A 2 13.09 -8.35 61.47
N ARG A 3 12.00 -7.82 62.07
CA ARG A 3 10.77 -7.44 61.35
C ARG A 3 10.89 -6.12 60.55
N MET A 4 11.75 -5.20 60.97
CA MET A 4 11.99 -3.93 60.23
C MET A 4 12.83 -4.18 58.98
N ILE A 5 13.91 -4.96 59.08
CA ILE A 5 14.80 -5.29 57.96
C ILE A 5 14.05 -5.97 56.81
N ARG A 6 13.06 -6.83 57.12
CA ARG A 6 12.23 -7.49 56.12
C ARG A 6 11.25 -6.53 55.42
N ARG A 7 10.77 -5.49 56.10
CA ARG A 7 9.93 -4.43 55.49
C ARG A 7 10.74 -3.50 54.60
N PHE A 8 11.97 -3.17 55.01
CA PHE A 8 12.90 -2.40 54.19
C PHE A 8 13.37 -3.18 52.94
N ALA A 9 13.61 -4.49 53.07
CA ALA A 9 13.97 -5.33 51.92
C ALA A 9 12.84 -5.46 50.88
N ILE A 10 11.57 -5.53 51.33
CA ILE A 10 10.40 -5.59 50.44
C ILE A 10 10.17 -4.22 49.78
N ALA A 11 10.34 -3.11 50.51
CA ALA A 11 10.22 -1.77 49.95
C ALA A 11 11.28 -1.47 48.87
N LEU A 12 12.52 -1.96 49.05
CA LEU A 12 13.60 -1.79 48.07
C LEU A 12 13.34 -2.56 46.77
N LEU A 13 12.70 -3.73 46.86
CA LEU A 13 12.41 -4.60 45.71
C LEU A 13 11.25 -4.07 44.84
N VAL A 14 10.27 -3.38 45.45
CA VAL A 14 9.17 -2.71 44.73
C VAL A 14 9.65 -1.45 43.99
N ILE A 15 10.60 -0.71 44.57
CA ILE A 15 11.18 0.50 43.94
C ILE A 15 12.06 0.11 42.74
N SER A 16 12.79 -1.02 42.82
CA SER A 16 13.58 -1.53 41.70
C SER A 16 12.74 -2.09 40.55
N GLY A 17 11.53 -2.61 40.82
CA GLY A 17 10.61 -3.09 39.79
C GLY A 17 9.95 -1.96 38.99
N LEU A 18 9.81 -0.77 39.58
CA LEU A 18 9.21 0.39 38.91
C LEU A 18 10.21 1.10 37.96
N ALA A 19 11.50 1.02 38.26
CA ALA A 19 12.56 1.66 37.47
C ALA A 19 12.99 0.88 36.21
N LEU A 20 12.58 -0.39 36.05
CA LEU A 20 12.94 -1.22 34.89
C LEU A 20 11.94 -1.14 33.72
N SER A 21 11.00 -0.18 33.77
CA SER A 21 9.95 0.02 32.77
C SER A 21 10.22 1.04 31.62
N PRO A 22 11.42 1.61 31.37
CA PRO A 22 11.59 2.52 30.23
C PRO A 22 11.78 1.78 28.90
N LEU A 23 12.26 0.54 28.89
CA LEU A 23 12.51 -0.24 27.66
C LEU A 23 11.22 -0.69 26.94
N CYS A 24 10.12 -0.91 27.68
CA CYS A 24 8.85 -1.32 27.07
C CYS A 24 8.06 -0.15 26.44
N ARG A 25 8.39 1.11 26.72
CA ARG A 25 7.67 2.26 26.14
C ARG A 25 8.17 2.64 24.74
N ALA A 26 9.35 2.19 24.34
CA ALA A 26 9.93 2.48 23.03
C ALA A 26 9.29 1.67 21.88
N ALA A 27 8.68 0.52 22.16
CA ALA A 27 8.08 -0.34 21.13
C ALA A 27 6.76 0.20 20.55
N PHE A 28 6.14 1.20 21.20
CA PHE A 28 4.86 1.78 20.76
C PHE A 28 5.00 3.15 20.08
N ALA A 29 6.23 3.63 19.83
CA ALA A 29 6.48 4.93 19.21
C ALA A 29 6.74 4.86 17.70
N ALA A 30 6.48 3.72 17.05
CA ALA A 30 6.50 3.64 15.60
C ALA A 30 5.22 4.28 15.05
N GLU A 31 5.34 5.48 14.49
CA GLU A 31 4.24 6.08 13.73
C GLU A 31 3.92 5.21 12.51
N PRO A 32 2.62 5.08 12.12
CA PRO A 32 2.24 4.29 10.97
C PRO A 32 2.89 4.86 9.69
N GLU A 33 3.75 4.07 9.06
CA GLU A 33 4.38 4.40 7.78
C GLU A 33 3.37 4.26 6.65
N VAL A 34 3.10 5.34 5.93
CA VAL A 34 2.24 5.30 4.73
C VAL A 34 3.07 4.76 3.57
N VAL A 35 2.86 3.47 3.27
CA VAL A 35 3.57 2.76 2.19
C VAL A 35 3.08 3.21 0.81
N ASP A 36 1.78 3.50 0.66
CA ASP A 36 1.19 3.99 -0.59
C ASP A 36 -0.08 4.82 -0.35
N GLY A 37 -0.37 5.73 -1.27
CA GLY A 37 -1.54 6.59 -1.22
C GLY A 37 -2.66 6.14 -2.16
N ILE A 38 -3.87 6.61 -1.88
CA ILE A 38 -5.06 6.30 -2.68
C ILE A 38 -5.20 7.30 -3.83
N ALA A 39 -5.26 6.78 -5.06
CA ALA A 39 -5.52 7.57 -6.25
C ALA A 39 -7.03 7.66 -6.57
N ALA A 40 -7.80 6.59 -6.35
CA ALA A 40 -9.25 6.56 -6.51
C ALA A 40 -9.90 5.42 -5.72
N VAL A 41 -11.22 5.51 -5.51
CA VAL A 41 -12.04 4.43 -4.94
C VAL A 41 -13.22 4.17 -5.89
N VAL A 42 -13.39 2.92 -6.33
CA VAL A 42 -14.39 2.51 -7.33
C VAL A 42 -15.28 1.42 -6.73
N ASN A 43 -16.52 1.77 -6.35
CA ASN A 43 -17.47 0.86 -5.68
C ASN A 43 -16.89 0.08 -4.48
N GLY A 44 -15.95 0.68 -3.75
CA GLY A 44 -15.29 0.09 -2.59
C GLY A 44 -13.91 -0.51 -2.87
N ASP A 45 -13.54 -0.71 -4.13
CA ASP A 45 -12.18 -1.13 -4.50
C ASP A 45 -11.25 0.07 -4.63
N VAL A 46 -10.04 -0.04 -4.09
CA VAL A 46 -9.07 1.05 -4.01
C VAL A 46 -8.06 0.93 -5.14
N ILE A 47 -7.84 2.03 -5.86
CA ILE A 47 -6.74 2.19 -6.82
C ILE A 47 -5.69 3.08 -6.18
N THR A 48 -4.43 2.63 -6.19
CA THR A 48 -3.30 3.27 -5.52
C THR A 48 -2.43 4.11 -6.47
N TYR A 49 -1.60 5.00 -5.93
CA TYR A 49 -0.65 5.76 -6.75
C TYR A 49 0.44 4.89 -7.36
N SER A 50 0.88 3.82 -6.70
CA SER A 50 1.86 2.90 -7.27
C SER A 50 1.31 2.17 -8.49
N GLU A 51 0.04 1.77 -8.48
CA GLU A 51 -0.64 1.16 -9.62
C GLU A 51 -0.72 2.11 -10.81
N VAL A 52 -1.19 3.36 -10.60
CA VAL A 52 -1.23 4.37 -11.66
C VAL A 52 0.18 4.61 -12.23
N ARG A 53 1.20 4.68 -11.38
CA ARG A 53 2.60 4.83 -11.79
C ARG A 53 3.07 3.63 -12.60
N SER A 54 2.73 2.41 -12.21
CA SER A 54 3.14 1.19 -12.92
C SER A 54 2.60 1.16 -14.36
N VAL A 55 1.34 1.56 -14.54
CA VAL A 55 0.68 1.61 -15.86
C VAL A 55 1.20 2.76 -16.72
N SER A 56 1.47 3.92 -16.13
CA SER A 56 1.94 5.11 -16.85
C SER A 56 3.45 5.11 -17.12
N ALA A 57 4.26 4.41 -16.34
CA ALA A 57 5.73 4.45 -16.39
C ALA A 57 6.34 4.23 -17.79
N PRO A 58 5.90 3.25 -18.60
CA PRO A 58 6.45 3.05 -19.94
C PRO A 58 6.22 4.27 -20.85
N ARG A 59 5.03 4.87 -20.79
CA ARG A 59 4.69 6.05 -21.59
C ARG A 59 5.41 7.30 -21.08
N GLU A 60 5.49 7.48 -19.76
CA GLU A 60 6.27 8.57 -19.17
C GLU A 60 7.74 8.52 -19.58
N LYS A 61 8.34 7.33 -19.65
CA LYS A 61 9.73 7.17 -20.09
C LYS A 61 9.94 7.67 -21.52
N LEU A 62 9.00 7.37 -22.43
CA LEU A 62 9.03 7.87 -23.80
C LEU A 62 8.87 9.40 -23.85
N LEU A 63 7.92 9.96 -23.10
CA LEU A 63 7.69 11.40 -23.05
C LEU A 63 8.92 12.17 -22.56
N ARG A 64 9.65 11.63 -21.58
CA ARG A 64 10.91 12.23 -21.08
C ARG A 64 12.01 12.30 -22.12
N SER A 65 11.95 11.48 -23.17
CA SER A 65 12.90 11.54 -24.30
C SER A 65 12.47 12.53 -25.39
N GLN A 66 11.20 12.94 -25.40
CA GLN A 66 10.60 13.74 -26.49
C GLN A 66 10.31 15.18 -26.08
N TYR A 67 10.07 15.44 -24.79
CA TYR A 67 9.63 16.74 -24.28
C TYR A 67 10.51 17.21 -23.12
N ALA A 68 10.53 18.52 -22.87
CA ALA A 68 11.24 19.15 -21.77
C ALA A 68 10.43 20.30 -21.14
N GLY A 69 10.85 20.73 -19.94
CA GLY A 69 10.21 21.85 -19.24
C GLY A 69 8.74 21.59 -18.89
N ASP A 70 7.93 22.64 -18.98
CA ASP A 70 6.51 22.60 -18.58
C ASP A 70 5.66 21.67 -19.45
N GLU A 71 6.02 21.55 -20.74
CA GLU A 71 5.31 20.65 -21.67
C GLU A 71 5.44 19.19 -21.22
N LEU A 72 6.63 18.77 -20.79
CA LEU A 72 6.86 17.43 -20.25
C LEU A 72 5.99 17.16 -19.01
N VAL A 73 5.92 18.13 -18.09
CA VAL A 73 5.13 18.01 -16.86
C VAL A 73 3.64 17.82 -17.19
N ASN A 74 3.13 18.64 -18.13
CA ASN A 74 1.74 18.54 -18.58
C ASN A 74 1.45 17.19 -19.25
N LYS A 75 2.34 16.72 -20.14
CA LYS A 75 2.19 15.43 -20.83
C LYS A 75 2.24 14.23 -19.88
N ILE A 76 3.11 14.27 -18.88
CA ILE A 76 3.15 13.25 -17.81
C ILE A 76 1.84 13.27 -17.02
N LYS A 77 1.33 14.45 -16.66
CA LYS A 77 0.07 14.57 -15.92
C LYS A 77 -1.11 14.00 -16.72
N GLU A 78 -1.23 14.35 -17.99
CA GLU A 78 -2.23 13.80 -18.92
C GLU A 78 -2.13 12.27 -19.00
N THR A 79 -0.90 11.74 -19.12
CA THR A 79 -0.64 10.30 -19.20
C THR A 79 -1.04 9.56 -17.94
N ARG A 80 -0.75 10.13 -16.76
CA ARG A 80 -1.18 9.57 -15.47
C ARG A 80 -2.69 9.60 -15.31
N GLN A 81 -3.34 10.68 -15.74
CA GLN A 81 -4.80 10.79 -15.69
C GLN A 81 -5.46 9.75 -16.61
N ALA A 82 -4.92 9.55 -17.82
CA ALA A 82 -5.40 8.51 -18.72
C ALA A 82 -5.20 7.10 -18.15
N ALA A 83 -4.06 6.85 -17.50
CA ALA A 83 -3.79 5.57 -16.83
C ALA A 83 -4.75 5.32 -15.65
N LEU A 84 -5.08 6.35 -14.88
CA LEU A 84 -6.08 6.25 -13.81
C LEU A 84 -7.46 5.90 -14.39
N GLN A 85 -7.88 6.56 -15.47
CA GLN A 85 -9.16 6.27 -16.11
C GLN A 85 -9.22 4.82 -16.63
N ASP A 86 -8.17 4.34 -17.29
CA ASP A 86 -8.07 2.95 -17.77
C ASP A 86 -8.18 1.95 -16.60
N LEU A 87 -7.57 2.24 -15.45
CA LEU A 87 -7.70 1.41 -14.25
C LEU A 87 -9.13 1.40 -13.70
N ILE A 88 -9.80 2.57 -13.64
CA ILE A 88 -11.20 2.68 -13.22
C ILE A 88 -12.11 1.85 -14.14
N ASP A 89 -11.95 2.00 -15.46
CA ASP A 89 -12.77 1.31 -16.44
C ASP A 89 -12.60 -0.21 -16.34
N ARG A 90 -11.36 -0.69 -16.20
CA ARG A 90 -11.07 -2.11 -15.96
C ARG A 90 -11.71 -2.62 -14.68
N GLN A 91 -11.65 -1.84 -13.60
CA GLN A 91 -12.26 -2.22 -12.34
C GLN A 91 -13.77 -2.37 -12.48
N LEU A 92 -14.44 -1.43 -13.15
CA LEU A 92 -15.88 -1.49 -13.41
C LEU A 92 -16.25 -2.71 -14.26
N ILE A 93 -15.47 -3.01 -15.29
CA ILE A 93 -15.68 -4.20 -16.14
C ILE A 93 -15.55 -5.49 -15.31
N ILE A 94 -14.51 -5.60 -14.49
CA ILE A 94 -14.28 -6.77 -13.63
C ILE A 94 -15.41 -6.91 -12.60
N GLN A 95 -15.83 -5.81 -11.98
CA GLN A 95 -16.94 -5.81 -11.03
C GLN A 95 -18.26 -6.22 -11.70
N ALA A 96 -18.54 -5.70 -12.89
CA ALA A 96 -19.72 -6.09 -13.66
C ALA A 96 -19.69 -7.58 -14.01
N PHE A 97 -18.54 -8.09 -14.48
CA PHE A 97 -18.37 -9.51 -14.80
C PHE A 97 -18.61 -10.42 -13.59
N LYS A 98 -18.06 -10.04 -12.42
CA LYS A 98 -18.27 -10.76 -11.15
C LYS A 98 -19.72 -10.72 -10.70
N LYS A 99 -20.39 -9.57 -10.85
CA LYS A 99 -21.79 -9.37 -10.47
C LYS A 99 -22.73 -10.29 -11.25
N GLU A 100 -22.49 -10.43 -12.55
CA GLU A 100 -23.29 -11.29 -13.44
C GLU A 100 -22.92 -12.79 -13.33
N SER A 101 -21.98 -13.16 -12.44
CA SER A 101 -21.53 -14.54 -12.19
C SER A 101 -21.04 -15.29 -13.43
N TYR A 102 -20.52 -14.57 -14.42
CA TYR A 102 -19.89 -15.19 -15.58
C TYR A 102 -18.65 -15.98 -15.16
N GLN A 103 -18.44 -17.14 -15.77
CA GLN A 103 -17.26 -17.98 -15.57
C GLN A 103 -16.47 -18.07 -16.88
N ILE A 104 -15.15 -17.92 -16.78
CA ILE A 104 -14.24 -18.20 -17.90
C ILE A 104 -13.78 -19.64 -17.71
N PRO A 105 -14.04 -20.56 -18.65
CA PRO A 105 -13.55 -21.92 -18.54
C PRO A 105 -12.02 -21.98 -18.57
N ASP A 106 -11.42 -22.84 -17.76
CA ASP A 106 -9.95 -22.92 -17.59
C ASP A 106 -9.20 -23.15 -18.90
N HIS A 107 -9.77 -23.97 -19.81
CA HIS A 107 -9.15 -24.27 -21.11
C HIS A 107 -8.90 -23.02 -21.97
N PHE A 108 -9.71 -21.95 -21.82
CA PHE A 108 -9.47 -20.70 -22.53
C PHE A 108 -8.19 -19.99 -22.04
N VAL A 109 -7.88 -20.10 -20.75
CA VAL A 109 -6.65 -19.50 -20.19
C VAL A 109 -5.43 -20.31 -20.62
N ASP A 110 -5.54 -21.64 -20.56
CA ASP A 110 -4.47 -22.55 -20.96
C ASP A 110 -4.10 -22.36 -22.44
N GLU A 111 -5.08 -22.30 -23.34
CA GLU A 111 -4.85 -22.09 -24.78
C GLU A 111 -4.13 -20.76 -25.04
N ARG A 112 -4.56 -19.68 -24.37
CA ARG A 112 -3.92 -18.36 -24.52
C ARG A 112 -2.50 -18.31 -23.99
N LEU A 113 -2.16 -19.12 -22.97
CA LEU A 113 -0.81 -19.21 -22.45
C LEU A 113 0.14 -19.90 -23.45
N HIS A 114 -0.34 -20.95 -24.12
CA HIS A 114 0.44 -21.67 -25.14
C HIS A 114 0.74 -20.83 -26.40
N GLU A 115 -0.07 -19.79 -26.68
CA GLU A 115 0.18 -18.88 -27.81
C GLU A 115 1.25 -17.81 -27.53
N ILE A 116 1.54 -17.51 -26.26
CA ILE A 116 2.46 -16.42 -25.87
C ILE A 116 3.89 -16.92 -25.62
N ILE A 117 4.06 -18.19 -25.24
CA ILE A 117 5.34 -18.83 -24.88
C ILE A 117 5.84 -19.67 -26.05
#